data_AF-A0A1I0IW06-F1
#
_entry.id   AF-A0A1I0IW06-F1
#
_cell.length_a   1.000
_cell.length_b   1.000
_cell.length_c   1.000
_cell.angle_alpha   90.00
_cell.angle_beta   90.00
_cell.angle_gamma   90.00
#
_symmetry.space_group_name_H-M   'P 1'
#
loop_
_entity.id
_entity.type
_entity.pdbx_description
1 polymer ?
#
loop_
_entity_poly.entity_id
_entity_poly.type
_entity_poly.pdbx_seq_one_letter_code
_entity_poly.pdbx_strand_id
1 'polypeptide(L)'
;MTQEMSEARLQAVWALPPERRHAWFVQRVRESGEAWGLYSKGWALAQDAQGNDVLPLWPGPAFAQRCATRMWAAYAPRRVALAELLEEMLPELAAEGIPVGVFFNPDGEGWPVAAQELGAQLVGPAARA
;
A
#
# COMPACT_ATOMS: atom_id res chain seq x y z
N MET A 1 -16.19 17.12 -7.38
CA MET A 1 -15.21 17.93 -6.61
C MET A 1 -14.21 16.97 -6.01
N THR A 2 -13.09 16.75 -6.69
CA THR A 2 -12.01 15.88 -6.24
C THR A 2 -11.36 16.56 -5.05
N GLN A 3 -11.72 16.15 -3.83
CA GLN A 3 -11.13 16.75 -2.65
C GLN A 3 -9.69 16.25 -2.55
N GLU A 4 -8.75 17.08 -3.00
CA GLU A 4 -7.33 16.90 -2.71
C GLU A 4 -7.18 16.66 -1.21
N MET A 5 -6.54 15.53 -0.87
CA MET A 5 -6.20 15.19 0.50
C MET A 5 -5.22 16.26 1.01
N SER A 6 -5.70 17.22 1.80
CA SER A 6 -4.85 18.26 2.36
C SER A 6 -3.69 17.67 3.15
N GLU A 7 -2.56 18.38 3.20
CA GLU A 7 -1.37 17.90 3.90
C GLU A 7 -1.63 17.55 5.37
N ALA A 8 -2.51 18.31 6.03
CA ALA A 8 -2.96 18.04 7.39
C ALA A 8 -3.71 16.70 7.51
N ARG A 9 -4.53 16.35 6.51
CA ARG A 9 -5.24 15.07 6.48
C ARG A 9 -4.27 13.91 6.24
N LEU A 10 -3.28 14.08 5.36
CA LEU A 10 -2.24 13.07 5.15
C LEU A 10 -1.45 12.81 6.44
N GLN A 11 -1.05 13.88 7.14
CA GLN A 11 -0.34 13.78 8.42
C GLN A 11 -1.19 13.08 9.50
N ALA A 12 -2.49 13.42 9.57
CA ALA A 12 -3.40 12.79 10.53
C ALA A 12 -3.53 11.28 10.31
N VAL A 13 -3.54 10.82 9.05
CA VAL A 13 -3.58 9.37 8.75
C VAL A 13 -2.26 8.69 9.13
N TRP A 14 -1.10 9.33 8.91
CA TRP A 14 0.19 8.76 9.35
C TRP A 14 0.32 8.68 10.87
N ALA A 15 -0.30 9.59 11.61
CA ALA A 15 -0.33 9.55 13.07
C ALA A 15 -1.26 8.48 13.64
N LEU A 16 -2.06 7.79 12.81
CA LEU A 16 -2.90 6.70 13.27
C LEU A 16 -2.05 5.49 13.68
N PRO A 17 -2.49 4.73 14.70
CA PRO A 17 -1.93 3.43 15.01
C PRO A 17 -1.88 2.51 13.77
N PRO A 18 -0.89 1.60 13.67
CA PRO A 18 -0.71 0.72 12.50
C PRO A 18 -1.99 -0.02 12.08
N GLU A 19 -2.75 -0.56 13.03
CA GLU A 19 -4.00 -1.28 12.79
C GLU A 19 -5.08 -0.38 12.15
N ARG A 20 -5.12 0.90 12.52
CA ARG A 20 -6.05 1.87 11.94
C ARG A 20 -5.59 2.32 10.55
N ARG A 21 -4.29 2.43 10.31
CA ARG A 21 -3.72 2.71 8.98
C ARG A 21 -4.04 1.57 8.01
N HIS A 22 -3.92 0.33 8.47
CA HIS A 22 -4.30 -0.87 7.72
C HIS A 22 -5.79 -0.86 7.35
N ALA A 23 -6.69 -0.69 8.33
CA ALA A 23 -8.13 -0.64 8.06
C ALA A 23 -8.50 0.48 7.08
N TRP A 24 -7.86 1.64 7.23
CA TRP A 24 -8.06 2.77 6.32
C TRP A 24 -7.54 2.49 4.90
N PHE A 25 -6.39 1.83 4.76
CA PHE A 25 -5.87 1.38 3.47
C PHE A 25 -6.88 0.48 2.75
N VAL A 26 -7.37 -0.56 3.42
CA VAL A 26 -8.35 -1.50 2.85
C VAL A 26 -9.61 -0.76 2.42
N GLN A 27 -10.17 0.09 3.29
CA GLN A 27 -11.34 0.88 2.96
C GLN A 27 -11.11 1.75 1.72
N ARG A 28 -9.98 2.48 1.68
CA ARG A 28 -9.70 3.41 0.59
C ARG A 28 -9.46 2.74 -0.74
N VAL A 29 -8.67 1.67 -0.79
CA VAL A 29 -8.40 0.92 -2.02
C VAL A 29 -9.70 0.34 -2.60
N ARG A 30 -10.63 -0.08 -1.73
CA ARG A 30 -11.94 -0.57 -2.15
C ARG A 30 -12.85 0.54 -2.67
N GLU A 31 -12.84 1.70 -2.03
CA GLU A 31 -13.61 2.87 -2.46
C GLU A 31 -13.09 3.45 -3.78
N SER A 32 -11.76 3.52 -3.95
CA SER A 32 -11.12 4.08 -5.14
C SER A 32 -11.05 3.09 -6.30
N GLY A 33 -11.02 1.78 -6.01
CA GLY A 33 -10.75 0.74 -7.00
C GLY A 33 -9.29 0.71 -7.46
N GLU A 34 -8.37 1.30 -6.69
CA GLU A 34 -6.96 1.38 -7.03
C GLU A 34 -6.04 1.40 -5.80
N ALA A 35 -4.90 0.73 -5.93
CA ALA A 35 -3.78 0.84 -5.02
C ALA A 35 -2.61 1.51 -5.75
N TRP A 36 -1.60 1.93 -4.99
CA TRP A 36 -0.44 2.64 -5.52
C TRP A 36 0.83 2.02 -4.97
N GLY A 37 1.79 1.76 -5.85
CA GLY A 37 3.15 1.37 -5.50
C GLY A 37 4.16 2.39 -6.01
N LEU A 38 5.44 2.13 -5.76
CA LEU A 38 6.54 2.88 -6.34
C LEU A 38 7.20 2.04 -7.43
N TYR A 39 7.45 2.65 -8.58
CA TYR A 39 8.00 1.96 -9.75
C TYR A 39 9.12 2.77 -10.40
N SER A 40 10.17 2.06 -10.85
CA SER A 40 11.23 2.60 -11.70
C SER A 40 11.55 1.63 -12.83
N LYS A 41 12.58 0.78 -12.69
CA LYS A 41 12.86 -0.37 -13.57
C LYS A 41 12.21 -1.67 -13.08
N GLY A 42 11.40 -1.57 -12.04
CA GLY A 42 10.75 -2.63 -11.29
C GLY A 42 9.99 -2.03 -10.11
N TRP A 43 9.23 -2.86 -9.41
CA TRP A 43 8.54 -2.45 -8.18
C TRP A 43 9.56 -2.18 -7.07
N ALA A 44 9.30 -1.17 -6.25
CA ALA A 44 10.06 -0.93 -5.04
C ALA A 44 9.83 -2.09 -4.06
N LEU A 45 10.90 -2.63 -3.49
CA LEU A 45 10.84 -3.60 -2.41
C LEU A 45 11.50 -3.00 -1.18
N ALA A 46 10.90 -3.25 -0.02
CA ALA A 46 11.52 -3.07 1.28
C ALA A 46 12.01 -4.43 1.80
N GLN A 47 12.81 -4.42 2.86
CA GLN A 47 13.23 -5.64 3.54
C GLN A 47 12.73 -5.61 4.99
N ASP A 48 12.19 -6.73 5.46
CA ASP A 48 11.87 -6.91 6.87
C ASP A 48 13.15 -7.12 7.72
N ALA A 49 13.00 -7.29 9.03
CA ALA A 49 14.14 -7.50 9.93
C ALA A 49 14.91 -8.81 9.67
N GLN A 50 14.33 -9.73 8.91
CA GLN A 50 14.93 -11.01 8.52
C GLN A 50 15.54 -10.96 7.11
N GLY A 51 15.44 -9.82 6.42
CA GLY A 51 15.93 -9.63 5.06
C GLY A 51 14.99 -10.14 3.97
N ASN A 52 13.75 -10.51 4.31
CA ASN A 52 12.76 -10.94 3.32
C ASN A 52 12.20 -9.72 2.59
N ASP A 53 11.98 -9.86 1.29
CA ASP A 53 11.37 -8.81 0.48
C ASP A 53 9.92 -8.57 0.89
N VAL A 54 9.52 -7.29 0.88
CA VAL A 54 8.18 -6.83 1.18
C VAL A 54 7.79 -5.81 0.12
N LEU A 55 6.64 -5.98 -0.54
CA LEU A 55 6.14 -5.01 -1.52
C LEU A 55 5.35 -3.89 -0.82
N PRO A 56 5.81 -2.63 -0.81
CA PRO A 56 5.06 -1.54 -0.20
C PRO A 56 3.91 -1.07 -1.09
N LEU A 57 2.71 -0.96 -0.52
CA LEU A 57 1.52 -0.41 -1.19
C LEU A 57 0.85 0.68 -0.36
N TRP A 58 0.29 1.67 -1.07
CA TRP A 58 -0.40 2.83 -0.52
C TRP A 58 -1.79 3.01 -1.14
N PRO A 59 -2.73 3.68 -0.44
CA PRO A 59 -4.10 3.80 -0.90
C PRO A 59 -4.31 5.03 -1.81
N GLY A 60 -3.22 5.68 -2.23
CA GLY A 60 -3.29 6.88 -3.07
C GLY A 60 -1.91 7.39 -3.50
N PRO A 61 -1.85 8.19 -4.58
CA PRO A 61 -0.60 8.62 -5.19
C PRO A 61 0.21 9.55 -4.28
N ALA A 62 -0.45 10.42 -3.51
CA ALA A 62 0.21 11.36 -2.61
C ALA A 62 1.00 10.65 -1.49
N PHE A 63 0.48 9.52 -1.00
CA PHE A 63 1.16 8.72 0.02
C PHE A 63 2.41 8.03 -0.55
N ALA A 64 2.26 7.39 -1.71
CA ALA A 64 3.39 6.78 -2.42
C ALA A 64 4.47 7.82 -2.74
N GLN A 65 4.07 9.00 -3.26
CA GLN A 65 5.00 10.07 -3.63
C GLN A 65 5.83 10.57 -2.45
N ARG A 66 5.22 10.70 -1.26
CA ARG A 66 5.97 11.12 -0.07
C ARG A 66 6.93 10.05 0.45
N CYS A 67 6.73 8.79 0.06
CA CYS A 67 7.65 7.70 0.39
C CYS A 67 8.75 7.53 -0.67
N ALA A 68 8.64 8.17 -1.84
CA ALA A 68 9.68 8.19 -2.88
C ALA A 68 10.89 9.06 -2.47
N THR A 69 11.56 8.63 -1.40
CA THR A 69 12.71 9.32 -0.80
C THR A 69 13.81 8.31 -0.53
N ARG A 70 15.01 8.79 -0.18
CA ARG A 70 16.17 7.95 0.13
C ARG A 70 16.42 6.91 -0.98
N MET A 71 16.33 5.61 -0.67
CA MET A 71 16.54 4.52 -1.63
C MET A 71 15.50 4.47 -2.76
N TRP A 72 14.33 5.08 -2.56
CA TRP A 72 13.28 5.18 -3.57
C TRP A 72 13.19 6.57 -4.21
N ALA A 73 14.21 7.42 -4.08
CA ALA A 73 14.20 8.79 -4.62
C ALA A 73 14.04 8.86 -6.16
N ALA A 74 14.42 7.79 -6.88
CA ALA A 74 14.27 7.68 -8.33
C ALA A 74 13.00 6.91 -8.76
N TYR A 75 12.12 6.55 -7.82
CA TYR A 75 10.88 5.85 -8.10
C TYR A 75 9.73 6.85 -8.22
N ALA A 76 8.77 6.52 -9.08
CA ALA A 76 7.55 7.30 -9.25
C ALA A 76 6.32 6.51 -8.78
N PRO A 77 5.29 7.16 -8.24
CA PRO A 77 4.01 6.53 -7.96
C PRO A 77 3.43 5.88 -9.22
N ARG A 78 3.07 4.62 -9.11
CA ARG A 78 2.39 3.86 -10.16
C ARG A 78 1.10 3.28 -9.61
N ARG A 79 0.02 3.54 -10.34
CA ARG A 79 -1.30 2.98 -10.05
C ARG A 79 -1.33 1.50 -10.39
N VAL A 80 -1.99 0.73 -9.55
CA VAL A 80 -2.41 -0.66 -9.76
C VAL A 80 -3.93 -0.69 -9.64
N ALA A 81 -4.63 -1.16 -10.68
CA ALA A 81 -6.08 -1.30 -10.60
C ALA A 81 -6.44 -2.39 -9.57
N LEU A 82 -7.55 -2.26 -8.85
CA LEU A 82 -7.96 -3.27 -7.86
C LEU A 82 -8.14 -4.66 -8.49
N ALA A 83 -8.64 -4.72 -9.74
CA ALA A 83 -8.74 -5.96 -10.50
C ALA A 83 -7.36 -6.60 -10.73
N GLU A 84 -6.43 -5.85 -11.34
CA GLU A 84 -5.02 -6.27 -11.54
C GLU A 84 -4.34 -6.68 -10.22
N LEU A 85 -4.59 -5.93 -9.14
CA LEU A 85 -4.05 -6.25 -7.82
C LEU A 85 -4.54 -7.63 -7.33
N LEU A 86 -5.84 -7.90 -7.48
CA LEU A 86 -6.48 -9.14 -6.98
C LEU A 86 -6.21 -10.35 -7.87
N GLU A 87 -6.19 -10.16 -9.18
CA GLU A 87 -6.16 -11.24 -10.17
C GLU A 87 -4.73 -11.61 -10.59
N GLU A 88 -3.78 -10.68 -10.51
CA GLU A 88 -2.41 -10.87 -10.98
C GLU A 88 -1.41 -10.69 -9.83
N MET A 89 -1.29 -9.47 -9.29
CA MET A 89 -0.18 -9.14 -8.40
C MET A 89 -0.20 -9.88 -7.05
N LEU A 90 -1.34 -9.90 -6.34
CA LEU A 90 -1.41 -10.59 -5.04
C LEU A 90 -1.22 -12.11 -5.17
N PRO A 91 -1.80 -12.80 -6.18
CA PRO A 91 -1.49 -14.20 -6.46
C PRO A 91 -0.01 -14.49 -6.73
N GLU A 92 0.67 -13.64 -7.50
CA GLU A 92 2.11 -13.78 -7.77
C GLU A 92 2.95 -13.64 -6.49
N LEU A 93 2.72 -12.57 -5.73
CA LEU A 93 3.41 -12.33 -4.45
C LEU A 93 3.15 -13.44 -3.43
N ALA A 94 1.92 -13.95 -3.40
CA ALA A 94 1.51 -15.10 -2.61
C ALA A 94 2.30 -16.38 -2.95
N ALA A 95 2.54 -16.63 -4.24
CA ALA A 95 3.30 -17.78 -4.71
C ALA A 95 4.80 -17.67 -4.38
N GLU A 96 5.34 -16.44 -4.37
CA GLU A 96 6.73 -16.16 -4.00
C GLU A 96 6.94 -16.01 -2.48
N GLY A 97 5.86 -16.00 -1.68
CA GLY A 97 5.93 -15.80 -0.24
C GLY A 97 6.27 -14.36 0.18
N ILE A 98 6.09 -13.40 -0.73
CA ILE A 98 6.38 -11.97 -0.51
C ILE A 98 5.15 -11.30 0.12
N PRO A 99 5.23 -10.81 1.37
CA PRO A 99 4.14 -10.07 1.98
C PRO A 99 3.99 -8.66 1.38
N VAL A 100 2.81 -8.09 1.54
CA VAL A 100 2.53 -6.69 1.22
C VAL A 100 2.73 -5.84 2.46
N GLY A 101 3.58 -4.84 2.31
CA GLY A 101 3.81 -3.79 3.27
C GLY A 101 2.76 -2.71 3.14
N VAL A 102 1.65 -2.80 3.88
CA VAL A 102 0.62 -1.77 3.78
C VAL A 102 1.06 -0.50 4.52
N PHE A 103 0.88 0.62 3.84
CA PHE A 103 0.96 1.95 4.42
C PHE A 103 2.30 2.28 5.11
N PHE A 104 3.40 2.06 4.39
CA PHE A 104 4.72 2.54 4.81
C PHE A 104 4.68 4.05 5.06
N ASN A 105 5.25 4.48 6.20
CA ASN A 105 5.56 5.89 6.43
C ASN A 105 6.92 6.25 5.79
N PRO A 106 7.25 7.56 5.66
CA PRO A 106 8.55 7.98 5.12
C PRO A 106 9.76 7.51 5.93
N ASP A 107 9.56 7.10 7.18
CA ASP A 107 10.61 6.55 8.05
C ASP A 107 10.88 5.05 7.80
N GLY A 108 10.08 4.40 6.96
CA GLY A 108 10.25 3.00 6.56
C GLY A 108 9.43 2.00 7.38
N GLU A 109 8.50 2.47 8.22
CA GLU A 109 7.64 1.62 9.03
C GLU A 109 6.31 1.36 8.30
N GLY A 110 6.09 0.09 7.94
CA GLY A 110 4.82 -0.40 7.45
C GLY A 110 4.31 -1.57 8.27
N TRP A 111 3.11 -2.02 7.94
CA TRP A 111 2.54 -3.22 8.51
C TRP A 111 2.55 -4.33 7.44
N PRO A 112 3.36 -5.40 7.61
CA PRO A 112 3.36 -6.51 6.67
C PRO A 112 2.09 -7.34 6.82
N VAL A 113 1.45 -7.66 5.70
CA VAL A 113 0.26 -8.53 5.59
C VAL A 113 0.55 -9.57 4.52
N ALA A 114 0.14 -10.82 4.75
CA ALA A 114 0.26 -11.84 3.72
C ALA A 114 -0.58 -11.46 2.49
N ALA A 115 -0.06 -11.68 1.27
CA ALA A 115 -0.73 -11.27 0.04
C ALA A 115 -2.12 -11.92 -0.11
N GLN A 116 -2.28 -13.20 0.26
CA GLN A 116 -3.56 -13.89 0.26
C GLN A 116 -4.56 -13.27 1.26
N GLU A 117 -4.08 -12.89 2.44
CA GLU A 117 -4.92 -12.28 3.47
C GLU A 117 -5.42 -10.90 3.02
N LEU A 118 -4.53 -10.08 2.45
CA LEU A 118 -4.91 -8.78 1.93
C LEU A 118 -5.95 -8.91 0.80
N GLY A 119 -5.80 -9.90 -0.09
CA GLY A 119 -6.79 -10.19 -1.13
C GLY A 119 -8.17 -10.49 -0.56
N ALA A 120 -8.25 -11.33 0.48
CA ALA A 120 -9.51 -11.64 1.14
C ALA A 120 -10.19 -10.41 1.78
N GLN A 121 -9.40 -9.51 2.37
CA GLN A 121 -9.90 -8.27 2.98
C GLN A 121 -10.42 -7.26 1.95
N LEU A 122 -9.82 -7.23 0.76
CA LEU A 122 -10.22 -6.35 -0.34
C LEU A 122 -11.52 -6.82 -1.03
N VAL A 123 -11.77 -8.14 -1.07
CA VAL A 123 -12.98 -8.74 -1.66
C VAL A 123 -14.15 -8.81 -0.66
N GLY A 124 -13.88 -8.96 0.65
CA GLY A 124 -14.91 -9.10 1.68
C GLY A 124 -15.90 -7.93 1.72
N PRO A 125 -17.09 -8.05 2.33
CA PRO A 125 -18.06 -6.96 2.39
C PRO A 125 -17.44 -5.71 3.03
N ALA A 126 -17.83 -4.51 2.56
CA ALA A 126 -17.41 -3.27 3.21
C ALA A 126 -18.01 -3.35 4.60
N ALA A 127 -17.20 -3.24 5.65
CA ALA A 127 -17.70 -3.22 7.01
C ALA A 127 -18.79 -2.12 7.04
N ARG A 128 -20.05 -2.55 7.15
CA ARG A 128 -21.18 -1.62 7.21
C ARG A 128 -21.00 -0.86 8.51
N ALA A 129 -20.75 0.44 8.39
CA ALA A 129 -20.79 1.38 9.51
C ALA A 129 -22.17 1.39 10.15
#